data_AF-A0A8S9HU06-F1
#
_entry.id   AF-A0A8S9HU06-F1
#
_cell.length_a   1.000
_cell.length_b   1.000
_cell.length_c   1.000
_cell.angle_alpha   90.00
_cell.angle_beta   90.00
_cell.angle_gamma   90.00
#
_symmetry.space_group_name_H-M   'P 1'
#
loop_
_entity.id
_entity.type
_entity.pdbx_description
1 polymer ?
#
loop_
_entity_poly.entity_id
_entity_poly.type
_entity_poly.pdbx_seq_one_letter_code
_entity_poly.pdbx_strand_id
1 'polypeptide(L)'
;MASRRANPRESERIRNRVGGVNAERIRSGDVSEALTKVLREETRLPRASSQEGKGPEGEKSVARTKSGSPTGSEGRDRPPKKAKTNGADHRLGFSDIIAHLVRHFKPAGCPLPSLRNMTEREAYVKMAVAHAKAMKANNEFTSTLEWRLQDIPRSDELYEIKKVIQELKLGLKMAQDQELANAAQLAATEKLGNRTASLEDRFRVVSNERKSALEQVSFLEAKAESSAKKFSDDHRCATYDAKKTLTYSYLDMLVSLKDKWEKKKAATDCEARLREVMANIDLLKEIIDNNLLALDELLRLRTKEVELGSEKLDGGFEFPHRET
;
A
#
# COMPACT_ATOMS: atom_id res chain seq x y z
N MET A 1 56.82 5.53 34.61
CA MET A 1 57.02 6.17 33.28
C MET A 1 55.73 6.89 32.87
N ALA A 2 55.74 7.70 31.80
CA ALA A 2 54.73 8.73 31.59
C ALA A 2 53.59 8.36 30.61
N SER A 3 52.40 8.90 30.88
CA SER A 3 51.64 9.67 29.88
C SER A 3 50.80 10.74 30.59
N ARG A 4 50.30 11.74 29.85
CA ARG A 4 49.84 13.03 30.41
C ARG A 4 48.31 13.10 30.60
N ARG A 5 47.88 13.88 31.60
CA ARG A 5 46.53 14.48 31.63
C ARG A 5 46.40 15.49 30.48
N ALA A 6 45.20 15.60 29.91
CA ALA A 6 44.79 16.72 29.05
C ALA A 6 43.34 17.11 29.39
N ASN A 7 43.11 18.41 29.59
CA ASN A 7 41.83 19.06 29.95
C ASN A 7 42.11 20.59 30.00
N PRO A 8 41.14 21.53 29.87
CA PRO A 8 39.76 21.44 29.38
C PRO A 8 39.47 22.45 28.24
N ARG A 9 38.17 22.65 27.91
CA ARG A 9 37.55 23.82 27.25
C ARG A 9 37.99 24.19 25.82
N GLU A 10 37.02 24.16 24.91
CA GLU A 10 36.66 25.39 24.20
C GLU A 10 35.14 25.44 23.88
N SER A 11 34.71 26.50 23.21
CA SER A 11 33.36 26.87 22.71
C SER A 11 32.48 25.70 22.21
N GLU A 12 31.14 25.79 22.22
CA GLU A 12 30.37 26.94 21.72
C GLU A 12 29.06 27.28 22.48
N ARG A 13 28.63 28.54 22.36
CA ARG A 13 27.42 29.11 22.98
C ARG A 13 26.39 29.44 21.89
N ILE A 14 25.44 28.54 21.66
CA ILE A 14 24.19 28.89 20.97
C ILE A 14 23.06 28.96 22.01
N ARG A 15 22.37 30.10 22.05
CA ARG A 15 21.23 30.40 22.93
C ARG A 15 20.14 31.03 22.09
N ASN A 16 18.89 30.83 22.50
CA ASN A 16 17.61 31.38 22.00
C ASN A 16 16.82 30.34 21.18
N ARG A 17 15.56 29.97 21.49
CA ARG A 17 14.31 30.69 21.89
C ARG A 17 13.38 30.82 20.67
N VAL A 18 12.06 30.83 20.91
CA VAL A 18 10.98 30.44 19.97
C VAL A 18 10.91 28.90 19.84
N GLY A 19 9.73 28.28 19.93
CA GLY A 19 8.42 28.81 20.29
C GLY A 19 7.43 27.69 20.61
N GLY A 20 6.45 27.94 21.47
CA GLY A 20 5.39 26.96 21.75
C GLY A 20 4.45 26.86 20.55
N VAL A 21 4.39 25.68 19.94
CA VAL A 21 3.39 25.33 18.91
C VAL A 21 2.63 24.10 19.41
N ASN A 22 1.30 24.14 19.24
CA ASN A 22 0.37 23.22 19.88
C ASN A 22 0.68 21.76 19.55
N ALA A 23 0.73 20.91 20.58
CA ALA A 23 0.66 19.46 20.40
C ALA A 23 -0.80 19.06 20.09
N GLU A 24 -1.28 19.43 18.90
CA GLU A 24 -2.60 19.02 18.43
C GLU A 24 -2.65 17.50 18.27
N ARG A 25 -3.41 16.90 19.19
CA ARG A 25 -3.52 15.45 19.37
C ARG A 25 -4.45 14.89 18.27
N ILE A 26 -3.91 14.78 17.04
CA ILE A 26 -4.62 14.25 15.86
C ILE A 26 -5.42 13.02 16.27
N ARG A 27 -6.74 13.07 16.07
CA ARG A 27 -7.64 12.00 16.51
C ARG A 27 -7.73 10.98 15.39
N SER A 28 -7.87 9.71 15.76
CA SER A 28 -7.86 8.60 14.79
C SER A 28 -9.01 8.62 13.76
N GLY A 29 -9.96 9.56 13.84
CA GLY A 29 -11.00 9.78 12.83
C GLY A 29 -10.59 10.70 11.68
N ASP A 30 -9.62 11.60 11.89
CA ASP A 30 -9.27 12.64 10.91
C ASP A 30 -8.66 12.00 9.63
N VAL A 31 -7.89 10.93 9.82
CA VAL A 31 -7.32 10.10 8.74
C VAL A 31 -8.40 9.27 8.02
N SER A 32 -9.45 8.85 8.73
CA SER A 32 -10.55 8.07 8.17
C SER A 32 -11.41 8.89 7.20
N GLU A 33 -11.65 10.17 7.51
CA GLU A 33 -12.43 11.05 6.62
C GLU A 33 -11.64 11.37 5.34
N ALA A 34 -10.33 11.59 5.45
CA ALA A 34 -9.45 11.84 4.29
C ALA A 34 -9.49 10.70 3.27
N LEU A 35 -9.33 9.44 3.73
CA LEU A 35 -9.43 8.26 2.86
C LEU A 35 -10.83 8.09 2.25
N THR A 36 -11.88 8.43 3.01
CA THR A 36 -13.29 8.36 2.55
C THR A 36 -13.63 9.43 1.50
N LYS A 37 -12.90 10.56 1.47
CA LYS A 37 -13.02 11.58 0.41
C LYS A 37 -12.33 11.15 -0.88
N VAL A 38 -11.09 10.68 -0.82
CA VAL A 38 -10.32 10.23 -2.00
C VAL A 38 -11.08 9.18 -2.80
N LEU A 39 -11.58 8.14 -2.12
CA LEU A 39 -12.35 7.05 -2.75
C LEU A 39 -13.70 7.47 -3.37
N ARG A 40 -14.14 8.73 -3.17
CA ARG A 40 -15.39 9.27 -3.73
C ARG A 40 -15.17 10.17 -4.95
N GLU A 41 -14.01 10.80 -5.09
CA GLU A 41 -13.72 11.61 -6.28
C GLU A 41 -13.35 10.73 -7.49
N GLU A 42 -12.65 9.63 -7.26
CA GLU A 42 -12.19 8.71 -8.32
C GLU A 42 -13.33 7.96 -9.06
N THR A 43 -14.57 8.03 -8.56
CA THR A 43 -15.74 7.38 -9.19
C THR A 43 -16.48 8.24 -10.23
N ARG A 44 -15.96 9.43 -10.61
CA ARG A 44 -16.64 10.36 -11.53
C ARG A 44 -16.12 10.29 -12.98
N LEU A 45 -16.67 9.34 -13.74
CA LEU A 45 -16.54 9.28 -15.20
C LEU A 45 -17.10 10.54 -15.91
N PRO A 46 -16.34 11.17 -16.82
CA PRO A 46 -16.90 12.06 -17.83
C PRO A 46 -17.33 11.25 -19.08
N ARG A 47 -18.51 11.56 -19.62
CA ARG A 47 -19.03 10.99 -20.88
C ARG A 47 -18.56 11.84 -22.07
N ALA A 48 -18.32 11.20 -23.22
CA ALA A 48 -17.71 11.82 -24.39
C ALA A 48 -18.56 12.93 -25.05
N SER A 49 -17.88 13.80 -25.81
CA SER A 49 -18.46 14.52 -26.95
C SER A 49 -17.46 14.55 -28.12
N SER A 50 -17.97 14.68 -29.34
CA SER A 50 -17.24 14.66 -30.62
C SER A 50 -16.96 16.07 -31.15
N GLN A 51 -15.97 16.24 -32.04
CA GLN A 51 -16.19 16.77 -33.42
C GLN A 51 -14.90 16.79 -34.31
N GLU A 52 -14.90 15.93 -35.36
CA GLU A 52 -14.59 16.25 -36.78
C GLU A 52 -13.38 17.11 -37.21
N GLY A 53 -12.41 16.47 -37.89
CA GLY A 53 -12.14 16.71 -39.33
C GLY A 53 -11.18 17.83 -39.81
N LYS A 54 -10.01 17.44 -40.35
CA LYS A 54 -9.52 17.79 -41.72
C LYS A 54 -8.16 17.17 -42.09
N GLY A 55 -8.01 16.80 -43.37
CA GLY A 55 -6.72 16.66 -44.09
C GLY A 55 -6.49 17.85 -45.05
N PRO A 56 -5.68 17.76 -46.14
CA PRO A 56 -5.02 16.59 -46.76
C PRO A 56 -3.49 16.61 -46.42
N GLU A 57 -2.46 16.31 -47.24
CA GLU A 57 -2.25 15.97 -48.67
C GLU A 57 -0.87 15.30 -48.88
N GLY A 58 -0.56 14.75 -50.08
CA GLY A 58 0.80 14.33 -50.46
C GLY A 58 0.92 13.26 -51.57
N GLU A 59 1.24 13.67 -52.80
CA GLU A 59 1.57 12.79 -53.97
C GLU A 59 3.01 13.08 -54.49
N LYS A 60 3.64 12.39 -55.45
CA LYS A 60 3.28 11.36 -56.47
C LYS A 60 4.14 10.06 -56.21
N SER A 61 4.53 9.12 -57.10
CA SER A 61 4.60 8.95 -58.57
C SER A 61 4.61 7.43 -58.94
N VAL A 62 3.68 6.91 -59.75
CA VAL A 62 3.62 6.84 -61.24
C VAL A 62 4.34 5.63 -61.91
N ALA A 63 3.50 4.73 -62.45
CA ALA A 63 3.63 3.84 -63.64
C ALA A 63 4.81 2.84 -63.82
N ARG A 64 4.47 1.55 -64.11
CA ARG A 64 4.53 1.01 -65.50
C ARG A 64 3.86 -0.37 -65.76
N THR A 65 2.90 -0.36 -66.70
CA THR A 65 2.61 -1.36 -67.79
C THR A 65 2.44 -2.88 -67.59
N LYS A 66 1.45 -3.40 -68.34
CA LYS A 66 1.19 -4.78 -68.86
C LYS A 66 0.62 -5.80 -67.84
N SER A 67 -0.50 -6.50 -68.04
CA SER A 67 -1.30 -6.98 -69.21
C SER A 67 -0.81 -8.30 -69.84
N GLY A 68 -1.62 -9.36 -69.69
CA GLY A 68 -1.42 -10.63 -70.39
C GLY A 68 -2.20 -11.80 -69.78
N SER A 69 -3.36 -12.14 -70.35
CA SER A 69 -4.06 -13.41 -70.10
C SER A 69 -3.96 -14.30 -71.35
N PRO A 70 -3.54 -15.56 -71.23
CA PRO A 70 -3.72 -16.55 -72.29
C PRO A 70 -4.96 -17.42 -72.03
N THR A 71 -5.96 -17.34 -72.90
CA THR A 71 -7.07 -18.30 -72.94
C THR A 71 -6.61 -19.54 -73.72
N GLY A 72 -6.96 -20.75 -73.26
CA GLY A 72 -6.51 -21.99 -73.89
C GLY A 72 -7.34 -23.21 -73.49
N SER A 73 -8.54 -23.34 -74.05
CA SER A 73 -9.36 -24.55 -73.97
C SER A 73 -9.97 -24.84 -75.34
N GLU A 74 -9.42 -25.84 -76.04
CA GLU A 74 -9.76 -26.17 -77.42
C GLU A 74 -10.74 -27.35 -77.46
N GLY A 75 -11.86 -27.22 -78.17
CA GLY A 75 -13.04 -28.06 -77.90
C GLY A 75 -14.09 -28.17 -79.01
N ARG A 76 -13.72 -28.90 -80.08
CA ARG A 76 -14.61 -29.65 -81.01
C ARG A 76 -15.51 -28.90 -82.03
N ASP A 77 -15.19 -29.20 -83.29
CA ASP A 77 -16.07 -29.84 -84.28
C ASP A 77 -17.35 -29.11 -84.78
N ARG A 78 -17.21 -28.37 -85.90
CA ARG A 78 -18.30 -28.21 -86.90
C ARG A 78 -17.78 -28.28 -88.36
N PRO A 79 -18.59 -28.77 -89.32
CA PRO A 79 -18.18 -29.05 -90.70
C PRO A 79 -18.18 -27.81 -91.64
N PRO A 80 -17.60 -27.90 -92.86
CA PRO A 80 -17.14 -26.71 -93.60
C PRO A 80 -18.03 -26.25 -94.79
N LYS A 81 -17.83 -24.98 -95.18
CA LYS A 81 -18.36 -24.27 -96.37
C LYS A 81 -19.87 -23.93 -96.25
N LYS A 82 -20.38 -22.82 -96.80
CA LYS A 82 -19.94 -21.99 -97.94
C LYS A 82 -20.04 -20.48 -97.64
N ALA A 83 -19.35 -19.66 -98.42
CA ALA A 83 -19.61 -18.22 -98.47
C ALA A 83 -21.02 -17.95 -99.02
N LYS A 84 -21.69 -16.91 -98.50
CA LYS A 84 -22.88 -16.32 -99.14
C LYS A 84 -22.78 -14.79 -99.12
N THR A 85 -23.19 -14.20 -100.23
CA THR A 85 -23.07 -12.80 -100.60
C THR A 85 -23.80 -11.85 -99.66
N ASN A 86 -23.29 -10.61 -99.57
CA ASN A 86 -24.03 -9.47 -99.03
C ASN A 86 -25.40 -9.35 -99.73
N GLY A 87 -26.47 -9.29 -98.95
CA GLY A 87 -27.84 -9.03 -99.39
C GLY A 87 -28.61 -8.44 -98.22
N ALA A 88 -29.25 -7.28 -98.43
CA ALA A 88 -29.84 -6.50 -97.36
C ALA A 88 -31.33 -6.83 -97.17
N ASP A 89 -31.61 -7.96 -96.51
CA ASP A 89 -32.97 -8.28 -96.06
C ASP A 89 -33.29 -7.64 -94.70
N HIS A 90 -34.50 -7.11 -94.57
CA HIS A 90 -34.87 -6.24 -93.46
C HIS A 90 -35.20 -7.01 -92.17
N ARG A 91 -34.73 -6.50 -91.02
CA ARG A 91 -35.09 -6.99 -89.69
C ARG A 91 -36.51 -6.57 -89.31
N LEU A 92 -37.49 -7.32 -89.82
CA LEU A 92 -38.85 -7.35 -89.27
C LEU A 92 -38.79 -7.87 -87.81
N GLY A 93 -39.50 -7.24 -86.88
CA GLY A 93 -39.59 -7.72 -85.50
C GLY A 93 -40.35 -9.05 -85.40
N PHE A 94 -40.30 -9.73 -84.26
CA PHE A 94 -41.00 -11.03 -84.12
C PHE A 94 -42.52 -10.92 -84.36
N SER A 95 -43.12 -9.79 -83.98
CA SER A 95 -44.52 -9.47 -84.30
C SER A 95 -44.72 -9.19 -85.80
N ASP A 96 -43.81 -8.45 -86.45
CA ASP A 96 -43.87 -8.15 -87.88
C ASP A 96 -43.65 -9.40 -88.75
N ILE A 97 -42.77 -10.32 -88.33
CA ILE A 97 -42.57 -11.61 -89.01
C ILE A 97 -43.85 -12.44 -88.95
N ILE A 98 -44.50 -12.52 -87.78
CA ILE A 98 -45.81 -13.17 -87.64
C ILE A 98 -46.85 -12.47 -88.52
N ALA A 99 -46.93 -11.14 -88.51
CA ALA A 99 -47.88 -10.37 -89.31
C ALA A 99 -47.62 -10.51 -90.83
N HIS A 100 -46.36 -10.57 -91.27
CA HIS A 100 -45.95 -10.76 -92.66
C HIS A 100 -46.26 -12.19 -93.13
N LEU A 101 -46.00 -13.19 -92.29
CA LEU A 101 -46.34 -14.59 -92.55
C LEU A 101 -47.87 -14.76 -92.64
N VAL A 102 -48.64 -14.19 -91.71
CA VAL A 102 -50.12 -14.19 -91.74
C VAL A 102 -50.66 -13.47 -92.98
N ARG A 103 -50.06 -12.34 -93.39
CA ARG A 103 -50.42 -11.65 -94.64
C ARG A 103 -50.16 -12.48 -95.90
N HIS A 104 -49.11 -13.30 -95.92
CA HIS A 104 -48.89 -14.26 -97.00
C HIS A 104 -49.85 -15.46 -96.96
N PHE A 105 -50.40 -15.81 -95.79
CA PHE A 105 -51.31 -16.95 -95.66
C PHE A 105 -52.79 -16.66 -95.95
N LYS A 106 -53.22 -15.40 -96.13
CA LYS A 106 -54.52 -15.10 -96.76
C LYS A 106 -54.78 -13.65 -97.20
N PRO A 107 -55.42 -13.44 -98.38
CA PRO A 107 -56.26 -12.28 -98.62
C PRO A 107 -57.50 -12.30 -97.72
N ALA A 108 -58.01 -11.13 -97.35
CA ALA A 108 -59.28 -11.01 -96.65
C ALA A 108 -60.44 -11.49 -97.56
N GLY A 109 -61.33 -12.33 -97.02
CA GLY A 109 -62.52 -12.83 -97.72
C GLY A 109 -62.44 -14.26 -98.26
N CYS A 110 -61.25 -14.87 -98.38
CA CYS A 110 -61.17 -16.29 -98.78
C CYS A 110 -61.77 -17.21 -97.71
N PRO A 111 -62.72 -18.12 -98.03
CA PRO A 111 -63.16 -19.18 -97.12
C PRO A 111 -62.00 -20.04 -96.64
N LEU A 112 -62.08 -20.63 -95.45
CA LEU A 112 -61.19 -21.75 -95.10
C LEU A 112 -61.65 -22.99 -95.87
N PRO A 113 -60.74 -23.79 -96.47
CA PRO A 113 -61.11 -25.05 -97.09
C PRO A 113 -61.92 -25.91 -96.13
N SER A 114 -63.12 -26.33 -96.54
CA SER A 114 -64.01 -27.09 -95.67
C SER A 114 -63.35 -28.40 -95.26
N LEU A 115 -62.99 -28.53 -93.98
CA LEU A 115 -62.27 -29.69 -93.46
C LEU A 115 -63.03 -31.01 -93.67
N ARG A 116 -64.35 -30.96 -93.94
CA ARG A 116 -65.16 -32.13 -94.28
C ARG A 116 -64.84 -32.74 -95.66
N ASN A 117 -64.25 -31.96 -96.57
CA ASN A 117 -64.17 -32.31 -98.00
C ASN A 117 -62.73 -32.60 -98.49
N MET A 118 -61.74 -32.75 -97.58
CA MET A 118 -60.37 -33.09 -97.95
C MET A 118 -60.07 -34.57 -97.70
N THR A 119 -59.47 -35.25 -98.68
CA THR A 119 -59.06 -36.66 -98.62
C THR A 119 -58.14 -36.95 -97.42
N GLU A 120 -57.24 -36.01 -97.10
CA GLU A 120 -56.25 -36.14 -96.03
C GLU A 120 -56.71 -35.57 -94.67
N ARG A 121 -58.01 -35.25 -94.53
CA ARG A 121 -58.63 -34.68 -93.32
C ARG A 121 -58.14 -35.35 -92.03
N GLU A 122 -58.08 -36.67 -92.02
CA GLU A 122 -57.76 -37.43 -90.83
C GLU A 122 -56.26 -37.39 -90.49
N ALA A 123 -55.37 -37.30 -91.48
CA ALA A 123 -53.95 -37.03 -91.26
C ALA A 123 -53.74 -35.62 -90.71
N TYR A 124 -54.44 -34.62 -91.25
CA TYR A 124 -54.41 -33.24 -90.75
C TYR A 124 -54.91 -33.14 -89.29
N VAL A 125 -56.01 -33.83 -88.93
CA VAL A 125 -56.50 -33.87 -87.55
C VAL A 125 -55.50 -34.57 -86.62
N LYS A 126 -54.89 -35.70 -87.04
CA LYS A 126 -53.82 -36.38 -86.28
C LYS A 126 -52.62 -35.44 -86.04
N MET A 127 -52.20 -34.68 -87.07
CA MET A 127 -51.14 -33.67 -86.97
C MET A 127 -51.50 -32.54 -86.00
N ALA A 128 -52.70 -31.96 -86.12
CA ALA A 128 -53.15 -30.87 -85.26
C ALA A 128 -53.27 -31.29 -83.79
N VAL A 129 -53.76 -32.50 -83.51
CA VAL A 129 -53.82 -33.07 -82.15
C VAL A 129 -52.43 -33.37 -81.60
N ALA A 130 -51.50 -33.88 -82.42
CA ALA A 130 -50.11 -34.08 -82.00
C ALA A 130 -49.42 -32.75 -81.68
N HIS A 131 -49.61 -31.73 -82.52
CA HIS A 131 -49.07 -30.38 -82.30
C HIS A 131 -49.65 -29.73 -81.03
N ALA A 132 -50.95 -29.87 -80.78
CA ALA A 132 -51.59 -29.38 -79.55
C ALA A 132 -51.05 -30.09 -78.29
N LYS A 133 -50.79 -31.41 -78.35
CA LYS A 133 -50.15 -32.15 -77.26
C LYS A 133 -48.70 -31.71 -77.02
N ALA A 134 -47.93 -31.50 -78.09
CA ALA A 134 -46.56 -30.97 -77.99
C ALA A 134 -46.54 -29.55 -77.39
N MET A 135 -47.47 -28.68 -77.79
CA MET A 135 -47.62 -27.34 -77.22
C MET A 135 -47.96 -27.39 -75.72
N LYS A 136 -48.86 -28.29 -75.29
CA LYS A 136 -49.19 -28.49 -73.87
C LYS A 136 -47.96 -28.92 -73.06
N ALA A 137 -47.20 -29.90 -73.55
CA ALA A 137 -45.97 -30.35 -72.90
C ALA A 137 -44.89 -29.26 -72.82
N ASN A 138 -44.73 -28.44 -73.88
CA ASN A 138 -43.85 -27.28 -73.86
C ASN A 138 -44.28 -26.24 -72.82
N ASN A 139 -45.58 -25.98 -72.67
CA ASN A 139 -46.09 -25.04 -71.67
C ASN A 139 -45.86 -25.58 -70.24
N GLU A 140 -46.13 -26.86 -69.99
CA GLU A 140 -45.87 -27.50 -68.69
C GLU A 140 -44.37 -27.49 -68.33
N PHE A 141 -43.49 -27.72 -69.31
CA PHE A 141 -42.04 -27.58 -69.14
C PHE A 141 -41.63 -26.12 -68.88
N THR A 142 -42.23 -25.16 -69.59
CA THR A 142 -41.96 -23.72 -69.41
C THR A 142 -42.37 -23.25 -68.02
N SER A 143 -43.57 -23.59 -67.54
CA SER A 143 -44.00 -23.25 -66.17
C SER A 143 -43.16 -23.97 -65.10
N THR A 144 -42.67 -25.18 -65.37
CA THR A 144 -41.73 -25.88 -64.47
C THR A 144 -40.37 -25.17 -64.38
N LEU A 145 -39.87 -24.63 -65.50
CA LEU A 145 -38.66 -23.79 -65.51
C LEU A 145 -38.90 -22.45 -64.82
N GLU A 146 -39.98 -21.75 -65.15
CA GLU A 146 -40.35 -20.46 -64.57
C GLU A 146 -40.47 -20.54 -63.04
N TRP A 147 -41.14 -21.57 -62.52
CA TRP A 147 -41.20 -21.82 -61.08
C TRP A 147 -39.80 -22.04 -60.47
N ARG A 148 -38.97 -22.93 -61.05
CA ARG A 148 -37.58 -23.17 -60.59
C ARG A 148 -36.67 -21.95 -60.67
N LEU A 149 -36.99 -20.96 -61.50
CA LEU A 149 -36.24 -19.71 -61.61
C LEU A 149 -36.63 -18.69 -60.53
N GLN A 150 -37.80 -18.81 -59.89
CA GLN A 150 -38.19 -17.93 -58.77
C GLN A 150 -37.47 -18.27 -57.46
N ASP A 151 -37.11 -19.55 -57.27
CA ASP A 151 -36.34 -20.01 -56.10
C ASP A 151 -34.83 -19.68 -56.17
N ILE A 152 -34.35 -19.09 -57.28
CA ILE A 152 -32.95 -18.68 -57.44
C ILE A 152 -32.78 -17.25 -56.88
N PRO A 153 -31.93 -17.04 -55.85
CA PRO A 153 -31.70 -15.70 -55.31
C PRO A 153 -31.18 -14.73 -56.36
N ARG A 154 -31.69 -13.49 -56.33
CA ARG A 154 -31.26 -12.42 -57.23
C ARG A 154 -29.85 -11.94 -56.90
N SER A 155 -29.21 -11.21 -57.83
CA SER A 155 -27.81 -10.79 -57.71
C SER A 155 -27.55 -9.81 -56.56
N ASP A 156 -28.55 -9.02 -56.19
CA ASP A 156 -28.57 -8.10 -55.05
C ASP A 156 -28.76 -8.85 -53.72
N GLU A 157 -29.67 -9.82 -53.67
CA GLU A 157 -29.82 -10.73 -52.52
C GLU A 157 -28.52 -11.49 -52.25
N LEU A 158 -27.86 -12.01 -53.30
CA LEU A 158 -26.53 -12.63 -53.22
C LEU A 158 -25.43 -11.65 -52.78
N TYR A 159 -25.53 -10.37 -53.11
CA TYR A 159 -24.57 -9.34 -52.67
C TYR A 159 -24.72 -9.05 -51.18
N GLU A 160 -25.95 -8.88 -50.68
CA GLU A 160 -26.21 -8.67 -49.26
C GLU A 160 -25.89 -9.93 -48.43
N ILE A 161 -26.19 -11.14 -48.91
CA ILE A 161 -25.73 -12.39 -48.28
C ILE A 161 -24.19 -12.44 -48.19
N LYS A 162 -23.48 -12.08 -49.27
CA LYS A 162 -22.01 -12.03 -49.29
C LYS A 162 -21.46 -11.00 -48.29
N LYS A 163 -22.10 -9.84 -48.17
CA LYS A 163 -21.76 -8.78 -47.21
C LYS A 163 -21.97 -9.24 -45.76
N VAL A 164 -23.13 -9.83 -45.45
CA VAL A 164 -23.41 -10.42 -44.12
C VAL A 164 -22.40 -11.52 -43.78
N ILE A 165 -21.99 -12.36 -44.75
CA ILE A 165 -20.92 -13.36 -44.54
C ILE A 165 -19.56 -12.71 -44.23
N GLN A 166 -19.26 -11.54 -44.79
CA GLN A 166 -18.04 -10.78 -44.47
C GLN A 166 -18.12 -10.12 -43.07
N GLU A 167 -19.26 -9.52 -42.73
CA GLU A 167 -19.53 -8.92 -41.42
C GLU A 167 -19.47 -9.97 -40.30
N LEU A 168 -20.14 -11.12 -40.48
CA LEU A 168 -20.07 -12.26 -39.54
C LEU A 168 -18.65 -12.82 -39.40
N LYS A 169 -17.87 -12.86 -40.49
CA LYS A 169 -16.47 -13.32 -40.45
C LYS A 169 -15.55 -12.34 -39.70
N LEU A 170 -15.83 -11.04 -39.76
CA LEU A 170 -15.15 -10.03 -38.95
C LEU A 170 -15.59 -10.13 -37.47
N GLY A 171 -16.89 -10.24 -37.21
CA GLY A 171 -17.45 -10.43 -35.87
C GLY A 171 -16.88 -11.65 -35.15
N LEU A 172 -16.80 -12.79 -35.84
CA LEU A 172 -16.21 -14.02 -35.30
C LEU A 172 -14.74 -13.85 -34.89
N LYS A 173 -13.93 -13.15 -35.69
CA LYS A 173 -12.54 -12.85 -35.33
C LYS A 173 -12.45 -11.97 -34.09
N MET A 174 -13.20 -10.86 -34.06
CA MET A 174 -13.22 -9.96 -32.90
C MET A 174 -13.69 -10.67 -31.63
N ALA A 175 -14.64 -11.62 -31.74
CA ALA A 175 -15.07 -12.45 -30.62
C ALA A 175 -13.97 -13.40 -30.13
N GLN A 176 -13.22 -14.04 -31.03
CA GLN A 176 -12.08 -14.91 -30.69
C GLN A 176 -10.91 -14.13 -30.05
N ASP A 177 -10.59 -12.96 -30.59
CA ASP A 177 -9.57 -12.07 -30.04
C ASP A 177 -9.96 -11.57 -28.63
N GLN A 178 -11.25 -11.26 -28.42
CA GLN A 178 -11.80 -10.87 -27.12
C GLN A 178 -11.85 -12.04 -26.12
N GLU A 179 -12.17 -13.27 -26.57
CA GLU A 179 -12.15 -14.47 -25.73
C GLU A 179 -10.73 -14.77 -25.24
N LEU A 180 -9.73 -14.66 -26.12
CA LEU A 180 -8.31 -14.79 -25.77
C LEU A 180 -7.86 -13.70 -24.76
N ALA A 181 -8.29 -12.46 -24.96
CA ALA A 181 -8.03 -11.37 -24.01
C ALA A 181 -8.69 -11.61 -22.63
N ASN A 182 -9.94 -12.09 -22.61
CA ASN A 182 -10.65 -12.44 -21.39
C ASN A 182 -9.97 -13.59 -20.64
N ALA A 183 -9.51 -14.63 -21.35
CA ALA A 183 -8.76 -15.75 -20.76
C ALA A 183 -7.43 -15.28 -20.14
N ALA A 184 -6.72 -14.36 -20.80
CA ALA A 184 -5.50 -13.75 -20.25
C ALA A 184 -5.78 -12.91 -18.99
N GLN A 185 -6.90 -12.17 -18.94
CA GLN A 185 -7.33 -11.45 -17.73
C GLN A 185 -7.69 -12.41 -16.59
N LEU A 186 -8.45 -13.47 -16.85
CA LEU A 186 -8.78 -14.48 -15.84
C LEU A 186 -7.52 -15.09 -15.21
N ALA A 187 -6.56 -15.54 -16.03
CA ALA A 187 -5.28 -16.07 -15.57
C ALA A 187 -4.41 -15.05 -14.81
N ALA A 188 -4.63 -13.75 -15.01
CA ALA A 188 -4.00 -12.70 -14.19
C ALA A 188 -4.72 -12.51 -12.84
N THR A 189 -6.06 -12.53 -12.82
CA THR A 189 -6.85 -12.44 -11.59
C THR A 189 -6.64 -13.65 -10.66
N GLU A 190 -6.50 -14.86 -11.19
CA GLU A 190 -6.18 -16.06 -10.43
C GLU A 190 -4.82 -15.94 -9.73
N LYS A 191 -3.79 -15.49 -10.45
CA LYS A 191 -2.44 -15.23 -9.89
C LYS A 191 -2.46 -14.14 -8.81
N LEU A 192 -3.38 -13.17 -8.90
CA LEU A 192 -3.59 -12.15 -7.86
C LEU A 192 -4.30 -12.74 -6.64
N GLY A 193 -5.33 -13.58 -6.82
CA GLY A 193 -6.01 -14.29 -5.74
C GLY A 193 -5.06 -15.19 -4.95
N ASN A 194 -4.24 -15.99 -5.64
CA ASN A 194 -3.24 -16.86 -5.03
C ASN A 194 -2.17 -16.06 -4.24
N ARG A 195 -1.78 -14.87 -4.71
CA ARG A 195 -0.92 -13.94 -3.96
C ARG A 195 -1.61 -13.35 -2.74
N THR A 196 -2.91 -13.03 -2.84
CA THR A 196 -3.70 -12.47 -1.75
C THR A 196 -3.84 -13.47 -0.60
N ALA A 197 -4.19 -14.72 -0.89
CA ALA A 197 -4.26 -15.79 0.11
C ALA A 197 -2.89 -16.02 0.81
N SER A 198 -1.80 -16.04 0.04
CA SER A 198 -0.45 -16.18 0.59
C SER A 198 -0.04 -15.01 1.50
N LEU A 199 -0.49 -13.78 1.20
CA LEU A 199 -0.26 -12.62 2.07
C LEU A 199 -1.12 -12.67 3.34
N GLU A 200 -2.37 -13.12 3.25
CA GLU A 200 -3.26 -13.29 4.40
C GLU A 200 -2.74 -14.35 5.39
N ASP A 201 -2.24 -15.48 4.88
CA ASP A 201 -1.55 -16.50 5.68
C ASP A 201 -0.33 -15.95 6.41
N ARG A 202 0.52 -15.18 5.73
CA ARG A 202 1.67 -14.51 6.35
C ARG A 202 1.24 -13.48 7.40
N PHE A 203 0.18 -12.71 7.15
CA PHE A 203 -0.34 -11.75 8.10
C PHE A 203 -0.89 -12.42 9.37
N ARG A 204 -1.53 -13.59 9.22
CA ARG A 204 -2.02 -14.41 10.34
C ARG A 204 -0.88 -14.94 11.22
N VAL A 205 0.24 -15.36 10.61
CA VAL A 205 1.47 -15.75 11.34
C VAL A 205 2.04 -14.56 12.12
N VAL A 206 2.34 -13.45 11.44
CA VAL A 206 2.92 -12.23 12.07
C VAL A 206 2.01 -11.66 13.17
N SER A 207 0.69 -11.74 13.00
CA SER A 207 -0.28 -11.32 14.02
C SER A 207 -0.20 -12.17 15.30
N ASN A 208 0.11 -13.46 15.19
CA ASN A 208 0.27 -14.36 16.33
C ASN A 208 1.67 -14.24 16.97
N GLU A 209 2.72 -14.08 16.17
CA GLU A 209 4.07 -13.75 16.66
C GLU A 209 4.06 -12.46 17.49
N ARG A 210 3.36 -11.42 17.00
CA ARG A 210 3.17 -10.15 17.72
C ARG A 210 2.43 -10.31 19.05
N LYS A 211 1.46 -11.24 19.16
CA LYS A 211 0.78 -11.53 20.45
C LYS A 211 1.75 -12.14 21.44
N SER A 212 2.47 -13.20 21.04
CA SER A 212 3.45 -13.87 21.92
C SER A 212 4.59 -12.93 22.33
N ALA A 213 5.04 -12.04 21.44
CA ALA A 213 6.02 -11.02 21.78
C ALA A 213 5.50 -10.02 22.84
N LEU A 214 4.23 -9.61 22.77
CA LEU A 214 3.61 -8.74 23.79
C LEU A 214 3.46 -9.44 25.14
N GLU A 215 3.12 -10.74 25.15
CA GLU A 215 3.07 -11.57 26.36
C GLU A 215 4.46 -11.67 27.02
N GLN A 216 5.51 -11.90 26.23
CA GLN A 216 6.89 -11.92 26.72
C GLN A 216 7.35 -10.56 27.26
N VAL A 217 7.00 -9.45 26.59
CA VAL A 217 7.29 -8.09 27.08
C VAL A 217 6.61 -7.83 28.41
N SER A 218 5.32 -8.16 28.55
CA SER A 218 4.57 -7.98 29.81
C SER A 218 5.17 -8.80 30.97
N PHE A 219 5.60 -10.04 30.73
CA PHE A 219 6.32 -10.85 31.72
C PHE A 219 7.66 -10.23 32.14
N LEU A 220 8.45 -9.72 31.18
CA LEU A 220 9.74 -9.08 31.46
C LEU A 220 9.57 -7.73 32.17
N GLU A 221 8.53 -6.97 31.85
CA GLU A 221 8.19 -5.70 32.50
C GLU A 221 7.81 -5.91 33.97
N ALA A 222 6.92 -6.88 34.27
CA ALA A 222 6.59 -7.25 35.64
C ALA A 222 7.80 -7.75 36.45
N LYS A 223 8.72 -8.49 35.80
CA LYS A 223 9.98 -8.92 36.41
C LYS A 223 10.92 -7.74 36.69
N ALA A 224 11.02 -6.78 35.77
CA ALA A 224 11.82 -5.57 35.94
C ALA A 224 11.27 -4.72 37.11
N GLU A 225 9.97 -4.47 37.15
CA GLU A 225 9.31 -3.70 38.21
C GLU A 225 9.51 -4.35 39.60
N SER A 226 9.35 -5.67 39.69
CA SER A 226 9.61 -6.44 40.91
C SER A 226 11.08 -6.33 41.37
N SER A 227 12.03 -6.42 40.44
CA SER A 227 13.46 -6.26 40.76
C SER A 227 13.83 -4.84 41.20
N ALA A 228 13.20 -3.82 40.61
CA ALA A 228 13.40 -2.42 40.97
C ALA A 228 12.85 -2.09 42.37
N LYS A 229 11.67 -2.64 42.72
CA LYS A 229 11.09 -2.56 44.07
C LYS A 229 12.05 -3.18 45.10
N LYS A 230 12.56 -4.39 44.85
CA LYS A 230 13.53 -5.02 45.76
C LYS A 230 14.80 -4.18 45.91
N PHE A 231 15.40 -3.71 44.81
CA PHE A 231 16.63 -2.90 44.88
C PHE A 231 16.43 -1.59 45.66
N SER A 232 15.27 -0.95 45.52
CA SER A 232 14.89 0.22 46.32
C SER A 232 14.86 -0.10 47.82
N ASP A 233 14.26 -1.21 48.22
CA ASP A 233 14.16 -1.57 49.64
C ASP A 233 15.50 -2.08 50.21
N ASP A 234 16.27 -2.87 49.46
CA ASP A 234 17.64 -3.27 49.83
C ASP A 234 18.52 -2.01 50.08
N HIS A 235 18.43 -1.00 49.21
CA HIS A 235 19.13 0.28 49.37
C HIS A 235 18.66 1.08 50.60
N ARG A 236 17.35 1.09 50.89
CA ARG A 236 16.79 1.77 52.08
C ARG A 236 17.26 1.10 53.37
N CYS A 237 17.29 -0.22 53.42
CA CYS A 237 17.81 -1.00 54.56
C CYS A 237 19.30 -0.71 54.77
N ALA A 238 20.14 -0.83 53.72
CA ALA A 238 21.57 -0.52 53.82
C ALA A 238 21.84 0.93 54.28
N THR A 239 21.02 1.89 53.83
CA THR A 239 21.10 3.30 54.28
C THR A 239 20.76 3.45 55.77
N TYR A 240 19.80 2.68 56.28
CA TYR A 240 19.44 2.68 57.70
C TYR A 240 20.53 2.04 58.57
N ASP A 241 21.04 0.88 58.18
CA ASP A 241 22.08 0.17 58.94
C ASP A 241 23.42 0.91 58.96
N ALA A 242 23.77 1.62 57.88
CA ALA A 242 24.92 2.53 57.86
C ALA A 242 24.76 3.69 58.88
N LYS A 243 23.57 4.32 58.95
CA LYS A 243 23.26 5.37 59.93
C LYS A 243 23.24 4.85 61.37
N LYS A 244 22.73 3.63 61.57
CA LYS A 244 22.70 2.95 62.87
C LYS A 244 24.12 2.66 63.36
N THR A 245 24.97 2.11 62.49
CA THR A 245 26.40 1.87 62.75
C THR A 245 27.15 3.16 63.09
N LEU A 246 26.94 4.23 62.33
CA LEU A 246 27.52 5.54 62.61
C LEU A 246 27.10 6.07 63.99
N THR A 247 25.80 5.99 64.32
CA THR A 247 25.27 6.40 65.64
C THR A 247 25.92 5.65 66.79
N TYR A 248 26.10 4.32 66.68
CA TYR A 248 26.80 3.54 67.71
C TYR A 248 28.28 3.92 67.82
N SER A 249 28.98 4.14 66.70
CA SER A 249 30.39 4.57 66.73
C SER A 249 30.57 5.95 67.39
N TYR A 250 29.61 6.86 67.22
CA TYR A 250 29.62 8.15 67.88
C TYR A 250 29.34 8.04 69.39
N LEU A 251 28.40 7.17 69.78
CA LEU A 251 28.11 6.87 71.18
C LEU A 251 29.33 6.26 71.91
N ASP A 252 30.03 5.30 71.28
CA ASP A 252 31.26 4.70 71.82
C ASP A 252 32.36 5.75 72.02
N MET A 253 32.59 6.62 71.03
CA MET A 253 33.55 7.74 71.16
C MET A 253 33.17 8.71 72.30
N LEU A 254 31.88 9.02 72.49
CA LEU A 254 31.42 9.87 73.60
C LEU A 254 31.65 9.21 74.96
N VAL A 255 31.39 7.90 75.10
CA VAL A 255 31.67 7.15 76.33
C VAL A 255 33.18 7.12 76.60
N SER A 256 34.00 6.81 75.60
CA SER A 256 35.47 6.81 75.70
C SER A 256 36.02 8.19 76.09
N LEU A 257 35.42 9.28 75.59
CA LEU A 257 35.80 10.65 75.94
C LEU A 257 35.42 11.00 77.38
N LYS A 258 34.21 10.63 77.83
CA LYS A 258 33.76 10.82 79.22
C LYS A 258 34.67 10.10 80.21
N ASP A 259 35.01 8.84 79.93
CA ASP A 259 35.92 8.04 80.74
C ASP A 259 37.31 8.68 80.87
N LYS A 260 37.84 9.23 79.77
CA LYS A 260 39.12 9.97 79.77
C LYS A 260 39.02 11.27 80.56
N TRP A 261 37.89 11.97 80.49
CA TRP A 261 37.66 13.20 81.23
C TRP A 261 37.63 12.98 82.76
N GLU A 262 36.84 12.02 83.25
CA GLU A 262 36.80 11.72 84.69
C GLU A 262 38.16 11.20 85.20
N LYS A 263 38.88 10.40 84.40
CA LYS A 263 40.27 9.98 84.73
C LYS A 263 41.22 11.18 84.81
N LYS A 264 41.14 12.15 83.88
CA LYS A 264 41.97 13.37 83.92
C LYS A 264 41.62 14.25 85.12
N LYS A 265 40.33 14.41 85.44
CA LYS A 265 39.82 15.16 86.59
C LYS A 265 40.33 14.59 87.92
N ALA A 266 40.25 13.26 88.09
CA ALA A 266 40.82 12.59 89.26
C ALA A 266 42.35 12.75 89.33
N ALA A 267 43.05 12.63 88.20
CA ALA A 267 44.49 12.87 88.15
C ALA A 267 44.87 14.31 88.54
N THR A 268 44.10 15.33 88.12
CA THR A 268 44.34 16.73 88.51
C THR A 268 44.04 17.03 89.98
N ASP A 269 43.08 16.34 90.61
CA ASP A 269 42.84 16.43 92.06
C ASP A 269 44.04 15.87 92.85
N CYS A 270 44.53 14.68 92.46
CA CYS A 270 45.73 14.10 93.05
C CYS A 270 46.98 14.97 92.82
N GLU A 271 47.13 15.58 91.64
CA GLU A 271 48.25 16.47 91.30
C GLU A 271 48.20 17.78 92.11
N ALA A 272 46.99 18.31 92.37
CA ALA A 272 46.81 19.47 93.24
C ALA A 272 47.20 19.17 94.69
N ARG A 273 46.68 18.07 95.27
CA ARG A 273 47.04 17.60 96.62
C ARG A 273 48.54 17.33 96.76
N LEU A 274 49.18 16.77 95.72
CA LEU A 274 50.62 16.52 95.75
C LEU A 274 51.42 17.84 95.80
N ARG A 275 51.04 18.84 95.01
CA ARG A 275 51.68 20.17 95.04
C ARG A 275 51.46 20.88 96.39
N GLU A 276 50.29 20.74 97.00
CA GLU A 276 49.99 21.22 98.36
C GLU A 276 50.90 20.55 99.41
N VAL A 277 51.00 19.22 99.40
CA VAL A 277 51.88 18.47 100.31
C VAL A 277 53.36 18.83 100.11
N MET A 278 53.81 19.02 98.87
CA MET A 278 55.18 19.48 98.59
C MET A 278 55.45 20.87 99.15
N ALA A 279 54.56 21.84 98.92
CA ALA A 279 54.69 23.19 99.48
C ALA A 279 54.72 23.19 101.01
N ASN A 280 53.88 22.36 101.65
CA ASN A 280 53.88 22.19 103.11
C ASN A 280 55.19 21.56 103.62
N ILE A 281 55.77 20.59 102.89
CA ILE A 281 57.06 19.98 103.23
C ILE A 281 58.20 21.00 103.11
N ASP A 282 58.20 21.83 102.06
CA ASP A 282 59.27 22.83 101.86
C ASP A 282 59.17 23.97 102.90
N LEU A 283 57.96 24.43 103.23
CA LEU A 283 57.74 25.40 104.31
C LEU A 283 58.22 24.89 105.68
N LEU A 284 57.99 23.60 105.98
CA LEU A 284 58.48 23.00 107.23
C LEU A 284 60.02 22.96 107.30
N LYS A 285 60.72 22.83 106.17
CA LYS A 285 62.20 22.94 106.15
C LYS A 285 62.65 24.37 106.46
N GLU A 286 62.06 25.38 105.81
CA GLU A 286 62.43 26.79 106.01
C GLU A 286 62.28 27.23 107.48
N ILE A 287 61.26 26.73 108.17
CA ILE A 287 61.05 26.94 109.62
C ILE A 287 62.11 26.21 110.45
N ILE A 288 62.43 24.94 110.14
CA ILE A 288 63.43 24.13 110.86
C ILE A 288 64.85 24.72 110.72
N ASP A 289 65.19 25.23 109.53
CA ASP A 289 66.48 25.86 109.25
C ASP A 289 66.59 27.28 109.84
N ASN A 290 65.56 27.76 110.56
CA ASN A 290 65.44 29.09 111.17
C ASN A 290 65.44 30.26 110.16
N ASN A 291 65.18 29.99 108.88
CA ASN A 291 65.09 31.03 107.85
C ASN A 291 63.75 31.80 107.90
N LEU A 292 62.74 31.26 108.59
CA LEU A 292 61.41 31.84 108.73
C LEU A 292 60.89 31.71 110.18
N LEU A 293 60.49 32.82 110.79
CA LEU A 293 59.86 32.80 112.12
C LEU A 293 58.42 32.27 112.02
N ALA A 294 58.14 31.16 112.72
CA ALA A 294 56.86 30.47 112.66
C ALA A 294 55.63 31.34 113.03
N LEU A 295 55.82 32.42 113.80
CA LEU A 295 54.76 33.36 114.15
C LEU A 295 54.33 34.25 112.97
N ASP A 296 55.28 34.72 112.17
CA ASP A 296 55.03 35.59 111.02
C ASP A 296 54.35 34.81 109.88
N GLU A 297 54.77 33.57 109.68
CA GLU A 297 54.14 32.64 108.73
C GLU A 297 52.71 32.28 109.14
N LEU A 298 52.44 32.04 110.43
CA LEU A 298 51.10 31.79 110.94
C LEU A 298 50.17 33.00 110.69
N LEU A 299 50.67 34.22 110.86
CA LEU A 299 49.95 35.44 110.50
C LEU A 299 49.64 35.46 108.99
N ARG A 300 50.64 35.18 108.14
CA ARG A 300 50.51 35.18 106.68
C ARG A 300 49.54 34.12 106.16
N LEU A 301 49.52 32.92 106.75
CA LEU A 301 48.60 31.85 106.39
C LEU A 301 47.16 32.18 106.80
N ARG A 302 46.95 32.70 108.02
CA ARG A 302 45.61 33.17 108.45
C ARG A 302 45.06 34.28 107.56
N THR A 303 45.91 35.17 107.04
CA THR A 303 45.47 36.19 106.06
C THR A 303 44.98 35.53 104.76
N LYS A 304 45.76 34.60 104.18
CA LYS A 304 45.36 33.87 102.96
C LYS A 304 44.15 32.96 103.14
N GLU A 305 43.93 32.43 104.33
CA GLU A 305 42.73 31.65 104.66
C GLU A 305 41.45 32.47 104.46
N VAL A 306 41.46 33.74 104.87
CA VAL A 306 40.34 34.68 104.69
C VAL A 306 40.17 35.08 103.22
N GLU A 307 41.27 35.32 102.50
CA GLU A 307 41.24 35.63 101.06
C GLU A 307 40.63 34.48 100.24
N LEU A 308 41.14 33.26 100.40
CA LEU A 308 40.66 32.06 99.69
C LEU A 308 39.27 31.61 100.15
N GLY A 309 38.88 31.91 101.39
CA GLY A 309 37.51 31.73 101.89
C GLY A 309 36.52 32.67 101.21
N SER A 310 36.95 33.87 100.82
CA SER A 310 36.14 34.86 100.09
C SER A 310 36.01 34.49 98.61
N GLU A 311 37.12 34.14 97.96
CA GLU A 311 37.18 33.82 96.51
C GLU A 311 36.29 32.62 96.14
N LYS A 312 36.09 31.67 97.06
CA LYS A 312 35.17 30.53 96.90
C LYS A 312 33.69 30.89 96.87
N LEU A 313 33.29 32.10 97.27
CA LEU A 313 31.89 32.52 97.30
C LEU A 313 31.47 33.23 95.99
N ASP A 314 32.38 33.99 95.37
CA ASP A 314 32.14 34.63 94.05
C ASP A 314 32.35 33.67 92.86
N GLY A 315 33.07 32.55 93.04
CA GLY A 315 33.33 31.54 92.01
C GLY A 315 32.11 30.72 91.53
N GLY A 316 30.88 31.18 91.82
CA GLY A 316 29.61 30.51 91.46
C GLY A 316 29.31 30.60 89.97
N PHE A 317 29.82 29.64 89.19
CA PHE A 317 29.68 29.62 87.73
C PHE A 317 28.21 29.37 87.29
N GLU A 318 27.47 30.44 87.02
CA GLU A 318 26.11 30.35 86.46
C GLU A 318 26.12 29.61 85.12
N PHE A 319 25.33 28.54 85.03
CA PHE A 319 24.99 27.92 83.75
C PHE A 319 23.83 28.70 83.11
N PRO A 320 23.97 29.24 81.88
CA PRO A 320 22.87 29.92 81.22
C PRO A 320 21.74 28.93 80.93
N HIS A 321 20.53 29.28 81.35
CA HIS A 321 19.32 28.56 80.97
C HIS A 321 19.26 28.42 79.44
N ARG A 322 18.98 27.19 78.97
CA ARG A 322 18.56 26.95 77.60
C ARG A 322 17.05 26.70 77.60
N GLU A 323 16.32 27.64 77.03
CA GLU A 323 14.87 27.54 76.83
C GLU A 323 14.52 26.44 75.83
N THR A 324 13.45 25.70 76.12
CA THR A 324 12.64 24.86 75.22
C THR A 324 11.22 24.79 75.73
#